data_AF-A0A4Q4ZPY4-F1
#
_entry.id   AF-A0A4Q4ZPY4-F1
#
_cell.length_a   1.000
_cell.length_b   1.000
_cell.length_c   1.000
_cell.angle_alpha   90.00
_cell.angle_beta   90.00
_cell.angle_gamma   90.00
#
_symmetry.space_group_name_H-M   'P 1'
#
loop_
_entity.id
_entity.type
_entity.pdbx_description
1 polymer ?
#
loop_
_entity_poly.entity_id
_entity_poly.type
_entity_poly.pdbx_seq_one_letter_code
_entity_poly.pdbx_strand_id
1 'polypeptide(L)'
;MGRWGLRLFGGDKDWDIACDLESTFEGEDEEKNLKFFDLVVFRDDDGEIVGEMRDRLDSGLCDELFDIYRAREKEYGGEYRVVILGALVMRTGARIRPGDLVSGTTCRHGYVLPMFDNGFRGPGRAQFLAALDYRKAGVPRAYGPPSCFHCGKMKVDTGRELLEWSRCKLAFYCDVASLSGKIMLEGNADVALRSRLPEGGSGAPRA
;
A
#
# COMPACT_ATOMS: atom_id res chain seq x y z
N MET A 1 -19.53 -4.23 4.60
CA MET A 1 -18.75 -3.10 5.12
C MET A 1 -17.68 -2.75 4.09
N GLY A 2 -17.77 -1.57 3.49
CA GLY A 2 -16.76 -1.09 2.53
C GLY A 2 -15.47 -0.82 3.28
N ARG A 3 -14.37 -1.42 2.83
CA ARG A 3 -13.06 -1.24 3.46
C ARG A 3 -12.48 0.13 3.13
N TRP A 4 -11.94 0.79 4.13
CA TRP A 4 -11.28 2.09 4.04
C TRP A 4 -9.81 1.89 3.67
N GLY A 5 -9.24 2.83 2.91
CA GLY A 5 -7.82 2.83 2.53
C GLY A 5 -7.50 2.27 1.15
N LEU A 6 -7.19 3.16 0.19
CA LEU A 6 -6.62 2.77 -1.12
C LEU A 6 -5.09 2.94 -1.17
N ARG A 7 -4.55 3.72 -0.23
CA ARG A 7 -3.13 4.07 -0.05
C ARG A 7 -2.60 3.40 1.21
N LEU A 8 -1.28 3.36 1.35
CA LEU A 8 -0.64 2.86 2.58
C LEU A 8 -1.03 3.74 3.79
N PHE A 9 -1.22 3.12 4.94
CA PHE A 9 -1.63 3.77 6.21
C PHE A 9 -3.00 4.45 6.11
N GLY A 10 -3.86 3.91 5.26
CA GLY A 10 -5.19 4.43 4.98
C GLY A 10 -6.32 3.50 5.42
N GLY A 11 -6.01 2.24 5.75
CA GLY A 11 -6.99 1.27 6.19
C GLY A 11 -6.64 0.66 7.54
N ASP A 12 -7.66 0.19 8.27
CA ASP A 12 -7.55 -0.38 9.61
C ASP A 12 -6.50 -1.50 9.68
N LYS A 13 -6.41 -2.33 8.63
CA LYS A 13 -5.44 -3.43 8.54
C LYS A 13 -3.98 -2.95 8.61
N ASP A 14 -3.70 -1.74 8.13
CA ASP A 14 -2.36 -1.18 8.18
C ASP A 14 -1.96 -0.88 9.64
N TRP A 15 -2.95 -0.52 10.47
CA TRP A 15 -2.77 -0.24 11.89
C TRP A 15 -2.57 -1.52 12.68
N ASP A 16 -3.39 -2.55 12.41
CA ASP A 16 -3.23 -3.88 13.01
C ASP A 16 -1.83 -4.45 12.74
N ILE A 17 -1.34 -4.31 11.49
CA ILE A 17 0.00 -4.76 11.12
C ILE A 17 1.08 -3.91 11.82
N ALA A 18 0.89 -2.60 11.94
CA ALA A 18 1.85 -1.75 12.64
C ALA A 18 1.97 -2.15 14.13
N CYS A 19 0.85 -2.43 14.80
CA CYS A 19 0.85 -3.02 16.15
C CYS A 19 1.59 -4.35 16.18
N ASP A 20 1.25 -5.29 15.28
CA ASP A 20 1.91 -6.61 15.21
C ASP A 20 3.44 -6.47 15.06
N LEU A 21 3.91 -5.51 14.25
CA LEU A 21 5.33 -5.24 14.04
C LEU A 21 5.99 -4.67 15.29
N GLU A 22 5.33 -3.73 15.95
CA GLU A 22 5.79 -3.09 17.19
C GLU A 22 5.95 -4.11 18.32
N SER A 23 4.98 -5.00 18.48
CA SER A 23 5.00 -6.04 19.51
C SER A 23 6.00 -7.18 19.27
N THR A 24 6.80 -7.14 18.18
CA THR A 24 7.80 -8.18 17.88
C THR A 24 8.83 -8.35 18.99
N PHE A 25 9.27 -7.23 19.58
CA PHE A 25 10.31 -7.20 20.62
C PHE A 25 9.78 -6.73 21.98
N GLU A 26 8.46 -6.58 22.11
CA GLU A 26 7.85 -6.17 23.38
C GLU A 26 8.22 -7.14 24.50
N GLY A 27 8.75 -6.59 25.59
CA GLY A 27 9.10 -7.37 26.79
C GLY A 27 10.48 -8.04 26.76
N GLU A 28 11.26 -7.89 25.70
CA GLU A 28 12.66 -8.33 25.69
C GLU A 28 13.58 -7.28 26.35
N ASP A 29 13.58 -6.06 25.80
CA ASP A 29 14.47 -4.97 26.19
C ASP A 29 13.83 -3.62 25.76
N GLU A 30 13.82 -2.63 26.67
CA GLU A 30 13.28 -1.30 26.37
C GLU A 30 14.01 -0.61 25.21
N GLU A 31 15.28 -0.95 24.99
CA GLU A 31 16.08 -0.43 23.87
C GLU A 31 15.58 -0.93 22.51
N LYS A 32 14.87 -2.07 22.48
CA LYS A 32 14.28 -2.63 21.26
C LYS A 32 12.86 -2.17 20.95
N ASN A 33 12.23 -1.44 21.88
CA ASN A 33 10.86 -0.97 21.67
C ASN A 33 10.80 -0.05 20.45
N LEU A 34 9.82 -0.30 19.59
CA LEU A 34 9.53 0.51 18.41
C LEU A 34 8.17 1.18 18.64
N LYS A 35 7.90 2.28 17.95
CA LYS A 35 6.64 3.03 18.03
C LYS A 35 6.00 3.14 16.65
N PHE A 36 5.83 1.99 15.98
CA PHE A 36 5.29 1.96 14.63
C PHE A 36 3.83 2.39 14.59
N PHE A 37 3.04 2.05 15.59
CA PHE A 37 1.65 2.45 15.67
C PHE A 37 1.51 3.98 15.70
N ASP A 38 2.33 4.66 16.50
CA ASP A 38 2.34 6.12 16.59
C ASP A 38 2.64 6.78 15.23
N LEU A 39 3.62 6.25 14.49
CA LEU A 39 3.99 6.72 13.15
C LEU A 39 2.84 6.60 12.13
N VAL A 40 1.93 5.65 12.34
CA VAL A 40 0.81 5.37 11.44
C VAL A 40 -0.45 6.15 11.82
N VAL A 41 -0.77 6.22 13.10
CA VAL A 41 -2.03 6.78 13.62
C VAL A 41 -1.99 8.28 13.68
N PHE A 42 -0.98 8.83 14.36
CA PHE A 42 -0.89 10.28 14.51
C PHE A 42 -0.36 10.93 13.24
N ARG A 43 0.27 10.13 12.35
CA ARG A 43 0.93 10.60 11.13
C ARG A 43 1.91 11.73 11.44
N ASP A 44 2.39 11.77 12.67
CA ASP A 44 3.33 12.75 13.12
C ASP A 44 4.64 12.45 12.40
N ASP A 45 5.01 13.36 11.51
CA ASP A 45 6.37 13.45 10.99
C ASP A 45 7.24 14.22 12.02
N ASP A 46 6.97 14.02 13.32
CA ASP A 46 7.75 14.61 14.41
C ASP A 46 9.19 14.12 14.28
N GLY A 47 10.08 15.06 13.97
CA GLY A 47 11.47 14.78 13.68
C GLY A 47 12.20 14.08 14.81
N GLU A 48 11.76 14.26 16.05
CA GLU A 48 12.35 13.61 17.23
C GLU A 48 12.02 12.12 17.25
N ILE A 49 10.73 11.75 17.20
CA ILE A 49 10.28 10.35 17.17
C ILE A 49 10.81 9.64 15.92
N VAL A 50 10.75 10.30 14.77
CA VAL A 50 11.27 9.77 13.50
C VAL A 50 12.78 9.53 13.57
N GLY A 51 13.53 10.42 14.22
CA GLY A 51 14.98 10.30 14.44
C GLY A 51 15.32 9.15 15.38
N GLU A 52 14.68 9.09 16.55
CA GLU A 52 14.86 8.01 17.53
C GLU A 52 14.58 6.64 16.90
N MET A 53 13.46 6.54 16.17
CA MET A 53 13.08 5.31 15.47
C MET A 53 14.08 4.92 14.39
N ARG A 54 14.66 5.90 13.68
CA ARG A 54 15.73 5.63 12.71
C ARG A 54 16.95 5.03 13.39
N ASP A 55 17.41 5.65 14.46
CA ASP A 55 18.63 5.22 15.16
C ASP A 55 18.46 3.81 15.73
N ARG A 56 17.29 3.52 16.31
CA ARG A 56 16.93 2.16 16.78
C ARG A 56 16.93 1.15 15.63
N LEU A 57 16.31 1.48 14.49
CA LEU A 57 16.28 0.59 13.33
C LEU A 57 17.67 0.37 12.73
N ASP A 58 18.49 1.42 12.65
CA ASP A 58 19.86 1.37 12.12
C ASP A 58 20.85 0.67 13.07
N SER A 59 20.47 0.41 14.33
CA SER A 59 21.27 -0.37 15.29
C SER A 59 21.35 -1.87 14.93
N GLY A 60 20.55 -2.34 13.97
CA GLY A 60 20.47 -3.72 13.53
C GLY A 60 19.05 -4.31 13.59
N LEU A 61 18.14 -3.66 14.33
CA LEU A 61 16.75 -4.12 14.46
C LEU A 61 16.01 -4.18 13.13
N CYS A 62 16.34 -3.28 12.19
CA CYS A 62 15.72 -3.31 10.86
C CYS A 62 16.00 -4.63 10.14
N ASP A 63 17.25 -5.08 10.18
CA ASP A 63 17.68 -6.31 9.53
C ASP A 63 17.03 -7.53 10.20
N GLU A 64 16.99 -7.55 11.54
CA GLU A 64 16.34 -8.60 12.32
C GLU A 64 14.83 -8.70 12.03
N LEU A 65 14.13 -7.56 11.94
CA LEU A 65 12.72 -7.53 11.54
C LEU A 65 12.52 -8.07 10.13
N PHE A 66 13.35 -7.66 9.17
CA PHE A 66 13.24 -8.19 7.82
C PHE A 66 13.47 -9.70 7.80
N ASP A 67 14.46 -10.22 8.52
CA ASP A 67 14.73 -11.66 8.59
C ASP A 67 13.53 -12.44 9.18
N ILE A 68 12.93 -11.94 10.28
CA ILE A 68 11.74 -12.53 10.91
C ILE A 68 10.55 -12.54 9.94
N TYR A 69 10.21 -11.40 9.35
CA TYR A 69 9.00 -11.28 8.53
C TYR A 69 9.16 -11.87 7.14
N ARG A 70 10.39 -11.95 6.60
CA ARG A 70 10.69 -12.70 5.38
C ARG A 70 10.56 -14.21 5.59
N ALA A 71 10.98 -14.73 6.74
CA ALA A 71 10.76 -16.15 7.07
C ALA A 71 9.26 -16.49 7.12
N ARG A 72 8.41 -15.52 7.48
CA ARG A 72 6.95 -15.64 7.59
C ARG A 72 6.20 -15.12 6.35
N GLU A 73 6.88 -14.81 5.25
CA GLU A 73 6.27 -14.15 4.07
C GLU A 73 5.13 -14.99 3.44
N LYS A 74 5.23 -16.32 3.55
CA LYS A 74 4.23 -17.27 3.02
C LYS A 74 3.01 -17.47 3.92
N GLU A 75 3.01 -16.92 5.13
CA GLU A 75 1.85 -16.96 6.02
C GLU A 75 0.74 -16.05 5.48
N TYR A 76 -0.47 -16.22 6.01
CA TYR A 76 -1.59 -15.36 5.63
C TYR A 76 -1.26 -13.88 5.91
N GLY A 77 -1.21 -13.07 4.85
CA GLY A 77 -0.85 -11.65 4.95
C GLY A 77 0.64 -11.37 5.14
N GLY A 78 1.51 -12.38 5.12
CA GLY A 78 2.96 -12.23 5.30
C GLY A 78 3.58 -11.26 4.30
N GLU A 79 3.29 -11.41 3.01
CA GLU A 79 3.76 -10.47 1.97
C GLU A 79 3.37 -9.01 2.27
N TYR A 80 2.18 -8.76 2.83
CA TYR A 80 1.74 -7.41 3.13
C TYR A 80 2.41 -6.84 4.38
N ARG A 81 2.70 -7.69 5.37
CA ARG A 81 3.49 -7.28 6.56
C ARG A 81 4.87 -6.77 6.16
N VAL A 82 5.54 -7.46 5.24
CA VAL A 82 6.84 -7.02 4.70
C VAL A 82 6.73 -5.68 3.98
N VAL A 83 5.64 -5.43 3.24
CA VAL A 83 5.38 -4.13 2.59
C VAL A 83 5.16 -3.03 3.62
N ILE A 84 4.36 -3.27 4.67
CA ILE A 84 4.12 -2.29 5.74
C ILE A 84 5.41 -1.99 6.50
N LEU A 85 6.19 -3.02 6.85
CA LEU A 85 7.52 -2.85 7.45
C LEU A 85 8.42 -1.98 6.55
N GLY A 86 8.51 -2.29 5.26
CA GLY A 86 9.26 -1.47 4.30
C GLY A 86 8.79 -0.02 4.23
N ALA A 87 7.48 0.22 4.28
CA ALA A 87 6.91 1.55 4.30
C ALA A 87 7.24 2.32 5.59
N LEU A 88 7.21 1.66 6.74
CA LEU A 88 7.58 2.23 8.04
C LEU A 88 9.07 2.58 8.09
N VAL A 89 9.94 1.70 7.61
CA VAL A 89 11.38 1.96 7.57
C VAL A 89 11.71 3.09 6.57
N MET A 90 11.02 3.16 5.43
CA MET A 90 11.11 4.32 4.54
C MET A 90 10.62 5.60 5.21
N ARG A 91 9.57 5.52 6.03
CA ARG A 91 9.04 6.66 6.78
C ARG A 91 10.03 7.19 7.80
N THR A 92 10.79 6.33 8.49
CA THR A 92 11.85 6.77 9.41
C THR A 92 13.10 7.23 8.68
N GLY A 93 13.30 6.79 7.44
CA GLY A 93 14.51 7.05 6.66
C GLY A 93 15.67 6.12 7.03
N ALA A 94 15.40 5.05 7.79
CA ALA A 94 16.42 4.06 8.15
C ALA A 94 16.95 3.29 6.94
N ARG A 95 18.12 2.67 7.13
CA ARG A 95 18.82 1.86 6.14
C ARG A 95 18.05 0.54 5.95
N ILE A 96 18.13 0.02 4.72
CA ILE A 96 17.43 -1.21 4.32
C ILE A 96 18.40 -1.90 3.37
N ARG A 97 18.65 -3.20 3.58
CA ARG A 97 19.62 -3.93 2.76
C ARG A 97 19.08 -4.10 1.34
N PRO A 98 19.95 -4.10 0.32
CA PRO A 98 19.54 -4.39 -1.04
C PRO A 98 18.89 -5.77 -1.11
N GLY A 99 17.65 -5.84 -1.61
CA GLY A 99 16.90 -7.10 -1.73
C GLY A 99 15.87 -7.37 -0.63
N ASP A 100 15.88 -6.62 0.48
CA ASP A 100 14.85 -6.73 1.53
C ASP A 100 13.48 -6.22 1.06
N LEU A 101 13.43 -5.48 -0.05
CA LEU A 101 12.22 -4.89 -0.63
C LEU A 101 12.04 -5.40 -2.06
N VAL A 102 11.57 -6.64 -2.23
CA VAL A 102 11.23 -7.17 -3.57
C VAL A 102 9.72 -7.01 -3.77
N SER A 103 9.33 -6.29 -4.83
CA SER A 103 7.95 -5.90 -5.15
C SER A 103 7.04 -7.02 -5.68
N GLY A 104 7.28 -8.27 -5.26
CA GLY A 104 6.54 -9.45 -5.71
C GLY A 104 5.13 -9.56 -5.15
N THR A 105 4.77 -8.73 -4.16
CA THR A 105 3.50 -8.82 -3.45
C THR A 105 2.29 -8.71 -4.38
N THR A 106 1.38 -9.67 -4.26
CA THR A 106 0.17 -9.70 -5.08
C THR A 106 -0.74 -8.53 -4.72
N CYS A 107 -0.88 -7.59 -5.64
CA CYS A 107 -1.78 -6.44 -5.52
C CYS A 107 -3.05 -6.66 -6.33
N ARG A 108 -4.21 -6.38 -5.73
CA ARG A 108 -5.50 -6.49 -6.41
C ARG A 108 -6.07 -5.12 -6.78
N HIS A 109 -6.55 -5.00 -8.00
CA HIS A 109 -7.24 -3.82 -8.51
C HIS A 109 -8.76 -4.01 -8.39
N GLY A 110 -9.47 -2.93 -8.10
CA GLY A 110 -10.94 -2.94 -8.01
C GLY A 110 -11.48 -3.60 -6.74
N TYR A 111 -12.76 -4.00 -6.80
CA TYR A 111 -13.45 -4.64 -5.68
C TYR A 111 -12.95 -6.07 -5.47
N VAL A 112 -12.70 -6.42 -4.21
CA VAL A 112 -12.32 -7.77 -3.80
C VAL A 112 -13.15 -8.16 -2.59
N LEU A 113 -13.64 -9.41 -2.58
CA LEU A 113 -14.35 -9.95 -1.43
C LEU A 113 -13.46 -9.92 -0.18
N PRO A 114 -14.00 -9.60 1.01
CA PRO A 114 -13.21 -9.46 2.23
C PRO A 114 -12.28 -10.64 2.55
N MET A 115 -12.71 -11.88 2.25
CA MET A 115 -11.92 -13.09 2.49
C MET A 115 -10.65 -13.19 1.63
N PHE A 116 -10.61 -12.53 0.46
CA PHE A 116 -9.48 -12.57 -0.46
C PHE A 116 -8.73 -11.24 -0.53
N ASP A 117 -9.05 -10.32 0.37
CA ASP A 117 -8.49 -8.99 0.37
C ASP A 117 -7.33 -8.86 1.35
N ASN A 118 -6.13 -8.84 0.78
CA ASN A 118 -4.89 -8.66 1.52
C ASN A 118 -4.65 -7.22 2.00
N GLY A 119 -5.46 -6.24 1.60
CA GLY A 119 -5.32 -4.83 1.98
C GLY A 119 -4.42 -4.03 1.02
N PHE A 120 -3.45 -4.69 0.36
CA PHE A 120 -2.58 -4.02 -0.61
C PHE A 120 -3.27 -3.77 -1.96
N ARG A 121 -3.68 -2.52 -2.17
CA ARG A 121 -4.41 -2.07 -3.37
C ARG A 121 -3.49 -1.40 -4.39
N GLY A 122 -3.99 -1.28 -5.63
CA GLY A 122 -3.29 -0.64 -6.75
C GLY A 122 -2.63 0.70 -6.38
N PRO A 123 -3.38 1.67 -5.82
CA PRO A 123 -2.80 2.96 -5.45
C PRO A 123 -1.75 2.88 -4.33
N GLY A 124 -1.96 2.03 -3.31
CA GLY A 124 -0.98 1.76 -2.26
C GLY A 124 0.30 1.12 -2.79
N ARG A 125 0.17 0.19 -3.76
CA ARG A 125 1.33 -0.38 -4.45
C ARG A 125 2.09 0.66 -5.26
N ALA A 126 1.38 1.47 -6.03
CA ALA A 126 2.01 2.54 -6.78
C ALA A 126 2.76 3.49 -5.83
N GLN A 127 2.13 3.88 -4.72
CA GLN A 127 2.74 4.73 -3.68
C GLN A 127 4.00 4.09 -3.06
N PHE A 128 3.96 2.80 -2.75
CA PHE A 128 5.10 2.05 -2.23
C PHE A 128 6.27 2.03 -3.23
N LEU A 129 6.00 1.71 -4.50
CA LEU A 129 7.02 1.67 -5.54
C LEU A 129 7.63 3.04 -5.80
N ALA A 130 6.81 4.10 -5.84
CA ALA A 130 7.32 5.46 -5.94
C ALA A 130 8.19 5.84 -4.74
N ALA A 131 7.79 5.46 -3.53
CA ALA A 131 8.61 5.70 -2.34
C ALA A 131 9.96 4.97 -2.41
N LEU A 132 9.99 3.74 -2.93
CA LEU A 132 11.21 2.98 -3.16
C LEU A 132 12.13 3.66 -4.20
N ASP A 133 11.57 4.07 -5.33
CA ASP A 133 12.34 4.70 -6.42
C ASP A 133 12.98 6.03 -6.00
N TYR A 134 12.31 6.78 -5.14
CA TYR A 134 12.77 8.09 -4.65
C TYR A 134 13.41 8.04 -3.26
N ARG A 135 13.65 6.83 -2.73
CA ARG A 135 14.24 6.64 -1.41
C ARG A 135 15.67 7.18 -1.35
N LYS A 136 15.97 7.88 -0.25
CA LYS A 136 17.34 8.24 0.14
C LYS A 136 17.56 7.84 1.59
N ALA A 137 18.64 7.11 1.87
CA ALA A 137 18.98 6.75 3.24
C ALA A 137 19.17 8.01 4.10
N GLY A 138 18.66 7.99 5.32
CA GLY A 138 18.67 9.13 6.24
C GLY A 138 17.59 10.18 5.98
N VAL A 139 16.78 10.05 4.91
CA VAL A 139 15.71 10.99 4.57
C VAL A 139 14.35 10.32 4.77
N PRO A 140 13.54 10.75 5.76
CA PRO A 140 12.18 10.28 5.99
C PRO A 140 11.30 10.42 4.74
N ARG A 141 10.44 9.43 4.52
CA ARG A 141 9.38 9.50 3.51
C ARG A 141 8.01 9.74 4.14
N ALA A 142 7.40 10.88 3.82
CA ALA A 142 6.01 11.13 4.20
C ALA A 142 5.03 10.28 3.37
N TYR A 143 4.01 9.70 4.02
CA TYR A 143 2.91 8.97 3.38
C TYR A 143 1.53 9.62 3.59
N GLY A 144 1.44 10.64 4.45
CA GLY A 144 0.22 11.38 4.73
C GLY A 144 -0.31 12.21 3.55
N PRO A 145 0.54 12.97 2.83
CA PRO A 145 0.07 13.78 1.71
C PRO A 145 -0.45 12.94 0.53
N PRO A 146 -1.30 13.51 -0.34
CA PRO A 146 -1.83 12.80 -1.50
C PRO A 146 -0.74 12.31 -2.45
N SER A 147 -0.98 11.14 -3.06
CA SER A 147 -0.16 10.55 -4.10
C SER A 147 -1.01 10.18 -5.32
N CYS A 148 -0.38 10.16 -6.50
CA CYS A 148 -1.04 9.77 -7.74
C CYS A 148 -1.52 8.31 -7.69
N PHE A 149 -2.78 8.05 -8.01
CA PHE A 149 -3.35 6.70 -7.97
C PHE A 149 -2.71 5.73 -8.97
N HIS A 150 -2.12 6.27 -10.04
CA HIS A 150 -1.52 5.45 -11.09
C HIS A 150 -0.03 5.18 -10.85
N CYS A 151 0.75 6.22 -10.55
CA CYS A 151 2.20 6.10 -10.45
C CYS A 151 2.74 6.31 -9.03
N GLY A 152 1.89 6.61 -8.04
CA GLY A 152 2.28 6.74 -6.63
C GLY A 152 3.10 7.98 -6.28
N LYS A 153 3.51 8.76 -7.27
CA LYS A 153 4.33 9.96 -7.07
C LYS A 153 3.55 11.05 -6.36
N MET A 154 4.28 11.82 -5.55
CA MET A 154 3.79 12.94 -4.76
C MET A 154 4.41 14.24 -5.28
N LYS A 155 3.92 15.38 -4.78
CA LYS A 155 4.47 16.71 -5.11
C LYS A 155 5.98 16.80 -4.84
N VAL A 156 6.47 16.14 -3.78
CA VAL A 156 7.91 16.11 -3.47
C VAL A 156 8.74 15.39 -4.53
N ASP A 157 8.15 14.46 -5.29
CA ASP A 157 8.85 13.68 -6.32
C ASP A 157 8.89 14.39 -7.68
N THR A 158 7.83 15.15 -7.98
CA THR A 158 7.62 15.74 -9.31
C THR A 158 7.74 17.27 -9.33
N GLY A 159 7.68 17.90 -8.16
CA GLY A 159 7.55 19.35 -8.01
C GLY A 159 6.18 19.91 -8.42
N ARG A 160 5.22 19.05 -8.80
CA ARG A 160 3.91 19.45 -9.36
C ARG A 160 2.78 19.17 -8.39
N GLU A 161 1.77 20.04 -8.40
CA GLU A 161 0.52 19.79 -7.70
C GLU A 161 -0.25 18.65 -8.36
N LEU A 162 -0.88 17.80 -7.53
CA LEU A 162 -1.71 16.72 -8.02
C LEU A 162 -3.13 17.22 -8.30
N LEU A 163 -3.73 16.70 -9.37
CA LEU A 163 -5.10 17.00 -9.74
C LEU A 163 -6.06 16.07 -8.99
N GLU A 164 -6.94 16.66 -8.20
CA GLU A 164 -7.99 15.95 -7.48
C GLU A 164 -9.17 15.60 -8.41
N TRP A 165 -9.65 14.36 -8.30
CA TRP A 165 -10.83 13.93 -9.05
C TRP A 165 -12.11 14.48 -8.42
N SER A 166 -12.74 15.42 -9.13
CA SER A 166 -13.89 16.21 -8.67
C SER A 166 -15.09 15.42 -8.16
N ARG A 167 -15.32 14.18 -8.63
CA ARG A 167 -16.49 13.38 -8.23
C ARG A 167 -16.32 12.72 -6.86
N CYS A 168 -15.17 12.12 -6.59
CA CYS A 168 -14.96 11.36 -5.35
C CYS A 168 -14.11 12.11 -4.31
N LYS A 169 -13.35 13.13 -4.72
CA LYS A 169 -12.42 13.90 -3.87
C LYS A 169 -11.34 13.09 -3.13
N LEU A 170 -11.18 11.81 -3.49
CA LEU A 170 -10.25 10.87 -2.86
C LEU A 170 -9.10 10.47 -3.78
N ALA A 171 -9.28 10.59 -5.11
CA ALA A 171 -8.32 10.21 -6.12
C ALA A 171 -7.54 11.41 -6.66
N PHE A 172 -6.23 11.22 -6.84
CA PHE A 172 -5.30 12.26 -7.27
C PHE A 172 -4.45 11.75 -8.44
N TYR A 173 -4.05 12.65 -9.35
CA TYR A 173 -3.31 12.30 -10.57
C TYR A 173 -2.26 13.35 -10.93
N CYS A 174 -1.14 12.91 -11.51
CA CYS A 174 -0.03 13.81 -11.87
C CYS A 174 -0.29 14.72 -13.06
N ASP A 175 -1.18 14.35 -14.00
CA ASP A 175 -1.70 15.16 -15.11
C ASP A 175 -2.73 14.30 -15.89
N VAL A 176 -3.84 14.89 -16.38
CA VAL A 176 -4.98 14.15 -17.00
C VAL A 176 -4.73 13.73 -18.46
N ALA A 177 -3.59 14.09 -19.06
CA ALA A 177 -3.34 13.84 -20.49
C ALA A 177 -3.37 12.35 -20.88
N SER A 178 -3.31 11.42 -19.91
CA SER A 178 -3.44 9.97 -20.13
C SER A 178 -4.78 9.36 -19.71
N LEU A 179 -5.71 10.13 -19.12
CA LEU A 179 -6.95 9.59 -18.50
C LEU A 179 -8.20 9.78 -19.34
N SER A 180 -8.17 10.60 -20.40
CA SER A 180 -9.34 10.78 -21.30
C SER A 180 -9.54 9.62 -22.29
N GLY A 181 -8.54 8.76 -22.50
CA GLY A 181 -8.61 7.69 -23.51
C GLY A 181 -8.77 6.25 -23.00
N LYS A 182 -8.38 5.94 -21.74
CA LYS A 182 -8.28 4.53 -21.28
C LYS A 182 -9.31 4.09 -20.24
N ILE A 183 -9.87 5.00 -19.43
CA ILE A 183 -10.82 4.58 -18.38
C ILE A 183 -12.17 4.13 -18.96
N MET A 184 -12.52 4.54 -20.19
CA MET A 184 -13.79 4.14 -20.84
C MET A 184 -13.79 2.74 -21.47
N LEU A 185 -12.64 2.08 -21.64
CA LEU A 185 -12.58 0.79 -22.34
C LEU A 185 -12.41 -0.41 -21.42
N GLU A 186 -11.71 -0.28 -20.28
CA GLU A 186 -11.48 -1.43 -19.39
C GLU A 186 -12.62 -1.69 -18.40
N GLY A 187 -13.52 -0.71 -18.18
CA GLY A 187 -14.71 -0.88 -17.33
C GLY A 187 -15.91 -1.55 -18.01
N ASN A 188 -15.92 -1.68 -19.34
CA ASN A 188 -17.06 -2.20 -20.12
C ASN A 188 -16.79 -3.54 -20.82
N ALA A 189 -15.55 -4.02 -20.87
CA ALA A 189 -15.23 -5.27 -21.56
C ALA A 189 -15.77 -6.53 -20.84
N ASP A 190 -15.93 -6.50 -19.52
CA ASP A 190 -16.39 -7.66 -18.73
C ASP A 190 -17.93 -7.75 -18.58
N VAL A 191 -18.68 -6.72 -18.99
CA VAL A 191 -20.16 -6.75 -18.95
C VAL A 191 -20.75 -7.16 -20.32
N ALA A 192 -20.00 -7.03 -21.40
CA ALA A 192 -20.49 -7.31 -22.76
C ALA A 192 -20.36 -8.78 -23.20
N LEU A 193 -19.68 -9.66 -22.45
CA LEU A 193 -19.53 -11.08 -22.81
C LEU A 193 -20.55 -12.02 -22.12
N ARG A 194 -21.43 -11.50 -21.26
CA ARG A 194 -22.45 -12.31 -20.53
C ARG A 194 -23.89 -12.13 -20.99
N SER A 195 -24.14 -11.39 -22.08
CA SER A 195 -25.51 -11.10 -22.57
C SER A 195 -25.85 -11.66 -23.96
N ARG A 196 -25.09 -12.63 -24.49
CA ARG A 196 -25.51 -13.40 -25.68
C ARG A 196 -25.86 -14.85 -25.32
N LEU A 197 -26.93 -15.01 -24.57
CA LEU A 197 -27.79 -16.19 -24.68
C LEU A 197 -28.92 -15.83 -25.66
N PRO A 198 -29.16 -16.58 -26.75
CA PRO A 198 -30.30 -16.34 -27.60
C PRO A 198 -31.59 -16.76 -26.89
N GLU A 199 -32.50 -15.82 -26.70
CA GLU A 199 -33.87 -16.10 -26.28
C GLU A 199 -34.64 -16.80 -27.41
N GLY A 200 -35.22 -17.96 -27.09
CA GLY A 200 -36.60 -18.32 -27.40
C GLY A 200 -36.99 -18.63 -28.86
N GLY A 201 -37.31 -19.91 -29.10
CA GLY A 201 -38.09 -20.34 -30.26
C GLY A 201 -38.81 -21.67 -29.98
N SER A 202 -39.95 -21.60 -29.30
CA SER A 202 -40.87 -22.72 -29.08
C SER A 202 -41.43 -23.26 -30.40
N GLY A 203 -41.44 -24.58 -30.56
CA GLY A 203 -42.13 -25.24 -31.66
C GLY A 203 -42.20 -26.76 -31.49
N ALA A 204 -43.11 -27.24 -30.63
CA ALA A 204 -43.69 -28.56 -30.83
C ALA A 204 -44.74 -28.45 -31.96
N PRO A 205 -44.86 -29.45 -32.86
CA PRO A 205 -45.82 -30.52 -32.56
C PRO A 205 -45.48 -31.92 -33.10
N ARG A 206 -46.07 -32.92 -32.41
CA ARG A 206 -46.65 -34.19 -32.88
C ARG A 206 -45.93 -34.99 -34.00
N ALA A 207 -45.48 -36.20 -33.66
CA ALA A 207 -46.18 -37.47 -33.93
C ALA A 207 -45.54 -38.59 -33.10
#